data_AF-A0A951JMX5-F1
#
_entry.id   AF-A0A951JMX5-F1
#
_cell.length_a   1.000
_cell.length_b   1.000
_cell.length_c   1.000
_cell.angle_alpha   90.00
_cell.angle_beta   90.00
_cell.angle_gamma   90.00
#
_symmetry.space_group_name_H-M   'P 1'
#
loop_
_entity.id
_entity.type
_entity.pdbx_description
1 polymer ?
#
loop_
_entity_poly.entity_id
_entity_poly.type
_entity_poly.pdbx_seq_one_letter_code
_entity_poly.pdbx_strand_id
1 'polypeptide(L)'
;MNRPADLSLRDRIFARDGYRCVYCGQPFPGEQLSLDHVQPRMRGGDNSEGNLVTACHPCNGRKGSLPAWAFLAELPEERANFLRYATAVWPRHLRAIRQAARA
;
A
#
# COMPACT_ATOMS: atom_id res chain seq x y z
N MET A 1 8.05 30.20 3.22
CA MET A 1 6.63 29.88 2.94
C MET A 1 6.58 28.63 2.09
N ASN A 2 6.42 27.44 2.69
CA ASN A 2 6.33 26.17 1.95
C ASN A 2 4.92 26.01 1.37
N ARG A 3 4.80 25.96 0.04
CA ARG A 3 3.53 25.57 -0.60
C ARG A 3 3.37 24.05 -0.48
N PRO A 4 2.16 23.53 -0.23
CA PRO A 4 1.89 22.09 -0.17
C PRO A 4 2.14 21.33 -1.49
N ALA A 5 2.51 22.03 -2.58
CA ALA A 5 2.75 21.47 -3.91
C ALA A 5 4.19 20.97 -4.15
N ASP A 6 5.12 21.13 -3.21
CA ASP A 6 6.55 20.77 -3.37
C ASP A 6 6.94 19.43 -2.71
N LEU A 7 5.96 18.70 -2.16
CA LEU A 7 6.24 17.38 -1.61
C LEU A 7 6.37 16.36 -2.75
N SER A 8 7.43 15.55 -2.70
CA SER A 8 7.61 14.44 -3.62
C SER A 8 6.39 13.49 -3.56
N LEU A 9 6.12 12.75 -4.65
CA LEU A 9 5.05 11.74 -4.68
C LEU A 9 5.19 10.76 -3.49
N ARG A 10 6.42 10.40 -3.13
CA ARG A 10 6.74 9.54 -1.98
C ARG A 10 6.27 10.17 -0.67
N ASP A 11 6.67 11.41 -0.40
CA ASP A 11 6.32 12.08 0.86
C ASP A 11 4.82 12.34 0.96
N ARG A 12 4.16 12.65 -0.17
CA ARG A 12 2.70 12.80 -0.23
C ARG A 12 1.97 11.52 0.15
N ILE A 13 2.41 10.37 -0.38
CA ILE A 13 1.78 9.08 -0.06
C ILE A 13 2.08 8.66 1.38
N PHE A 14 3.30 8.89 1.87
CA PHE A 14 3.65 8.59 3.26
C PHE A 14 2.82 9.42 4.24
N ALA A 15 2.68 10.72 3.99
CA ALA A 15 1.83 11.59 4.79
C ALA A 15 0.35 11.18 4.72
N ARG A 16 -0.15 10.84 3.52
CA ARG A 16 -1.52 10.34 3.29
C ARG A 16 -1.83 9.09 4.13
N ASP A 17 -0.90 8.14 4.16
CA ASP A 17 -1.07 6.88 4.90
C ASP A 17 -0.61 7.01 6.37
N GLY A 18 -0.23 8.21 6.81
CA GLY A 18 0.13 8.51 8.21
C GLY A 18 1.46 7.88 8.66
N TYR A 19 2.45 7.78 7.76
CA TYR A 19 3.73 7.12 7.99
C TYR A 19 3.58 5.70 8.56
N ARG A 20 2.52 5.01 8.13
CA ARG A 20 2.13 3.68 8.59
C ARG A 20 2.18 2.69 7.43
N CYS A 21 2.76 1.52 7.69
CA CYS A 21 2.69 0.43 6.73
C CYS A 21 1.24 -0.04 6.62
N VAL A 22 0.67 0.00 5.42
CA VAL A 22 -0.73 -0.43 5.21
C VAL A 22 -0.92 -1.94 5.43
N TYR A 23 0.15 -2.73 5.40
CA TYR A 23 0.11 -4.18 5.61
C TYR A 23 0.13 -4.55 7.09
N CYS A 24 1.23 -4.33 7.80
CA CYS A 24 1.32 -4.70 9.23
C CYS A 24 0.65 -3.68 10.16
N GLY A 25 0.24 -2.53 9.64
CA GLY A 25 -0.43 -1.49 10.41
C GLY A 25 0.48 -0.77 11.41
N GLN A 26 1.79 -0.96 11.42
CA GLN A 26 2.71 -0.28 12.35
C GLN A 26 3.22 1.06 11.78
N PRO A 27 3.45 2.08 12.61
CA PRO A 27 4.09 3.33 12.20
C PRO A 27 5.61 3.13 12.05
N PHE A 28 6.23 3.86 11.12
CA PHE A 28 7.68 3.78 10.86
C PHE A 28 8.28 5.15 10.52
N PRO A 29 9.57 5.36 10.78
CA PRO A 29 10.34 6.46 10.18
C PRO A 29 10.32 6.37 8.65
N GLY A 30 10.38 7.52 7.97
CA GLY A 30 10.30 7.60 6.51
C GLY A 30 11.38 6.79 5.79
N GLU A 31 12.55 6.59 6.37
CA GLU A 31 13.67 5.83 5.82
C GLU A 31 13.39 4.32 5.80
N GLN A 32 12.53 3.84 6.69
CA GLN A 32 12.10 2.44 6.77
C GLN A 32 10.85 2.16 5.91
N LEU A 33 10.32 3.19 5.27
CA LEU A 33 9.16 3.13 4.41
C LEU A 33 9.57 3.19 2.93
N SER A 34 8.78 2.49 2.13
CA SER A 34 8.88 2.41 0.69
C SER A 34 7.50 2.60 0.07
N LEU A 35 7.46 3.05 -1.17
CA LEU A 35 6.24 2.97 -1.98
C LEU A 35 6.12 1.54 -2.50
N ASP A 36 4.94 0.96 -2.33
CA ASP A 36 4.60 -0.32 -2.94
C ASP A 36 3.43 -0.19 -3.91
N HIS A 37 3.50 -0.95 -4.99
CA HIS A 37 2.46 -1.03 -6.00
C HIS A 37 1.41 -2.08 -5.62
N VAL A 38 0.16 -1.67 -5.45
CA VAL A 38 -0.97 -2.55 -5.16
C VAL A 38 -1.12 -3.62 -6.24
N GLN A 39 -1.08 -3.20 -7.52
CA GLN A 39 -0.82 -4.06 -8.67
C GLN A 39 0.62 -3.82 -9.14
N PRO A 40 1.51 -4.82 -9.09
CA PRO A 40 2.90 -4.69 -9.51
C PRO A 40 3.03 -4.20 -10.96
N ARG A 41 4.06 -3.38 -11.24
CA ARG A 41 4.33 -2.86 -12.58
C ARG A 41 4.47 -3.96 -13.63
N MET A 42 5.15 -5.05 -13.30
CA MET A 42 5.30 -6.21 -14.18
C MET A 42 3.99 -6.93 -14.50
N ARG A 43 2.91 -6.64 -13.76
CA ARG A 43 1.55 -7.15 -13.99
C ARG A 43 0.59 -6.05 -14.46
N GLY A 44 1.10 -4.94 -15.00
CA GLY A 44 0.30 -3.87 -15.60
C GLY A 44 -0.14 -2.75 -14.65
N GLY A 45 0.41 -2.66 -13.44
CA GLY A 45 0.17 -1.51 -12.57
C GLY A 45 1.01 -0.29 -12.96
N ASP A 46 0.49 0.90 -12.68
CA ASP A 46 1.13 2.17 -12.98
C ASP A 46 1.68 2.86 -11.71
N ASN A 47 2.23 4.08 -11.86
CA ASN A 47 2.69 4.90 -10.74
C ASN A 47 1.64 5.92 -10.27
N SER A 48 0.35 5.68 -10.54
CA SER A 48 -0.71 6.55 -10.07
C SER A 48 -0.87 6.42 -8.56
N GLU A 49 -1.25 7.50 -7.87
CA GLU A 49 -1.45 7.50 -6.41
C GLU A 49 -2.44 6.41 -5.94
N GLY A 50 -3.44 6.07 -6.76
CA GLY A 50 -4.41 5.02 -6.49
C GLY A 50 -3.88 3.58 -6.61
N ASN A 51 -2.66 3.41 -7.14
CA ASN A 51 -1.94 2.14 -7.19
C ASN A 51 -0.73 2.11 -6.21
N LEU A 52 -0.43 3.21 -5.53
CA LEU A 52 0.72 3.31 -4.63
C LEU A 52 0.29 3.42 -3.18
N VAL A 53 0.96 2.67 -2.30
CA VAL A 53 0.73 2.67 -0.86
C VAL A 53 2.04 2.69 -0.08
N THR A 54 1.96 3.08 1.18
CA THR A 54 3.08 3.06 2.12
C THR A 54 3.29 1.66 2.68
N ALA A 55 4.49 1.12 2.51
CA ALA A 55 4.87 -0.20 3.00
C ALA A 55 6.24 -0.16 3.68
N CYS A 56 6.38 -0.81 4.83
CA CYS A 56 7.71 -1.05 5.40
C CYS A 56 8.49 -2.06 4.55
N HIS A 57 9.82 -1.97 4.57
CA HIS A 57 10.69 -2.86 3.78
C HIS A 57 10.39 -4.36 3.97
N PRO A 58 10.13 -4.89 5.19
CA PRO A 58 9.80 -6.30 5.38
C PRO A 58 8.49 -6.73 4.70
N CYS A 59 7.42 -5.95 4.85
CA CYS A 59 6.13 -6.26 4.23
C CYS A 59 6.19 -6.14 2.70
N ASN A 60 6.85 -5.09 2.20
CA ASN A 60 7.04 -4.91 0.77
C ASN A 60 7.84 -6.08 0.16
N GLY A 61 8.94 -6.49 0.82
CA GLY A 61 9.72 -7.65 0.43
C GLY A 61 8.92 -8.97 0.44
N ARG A 62 8.10 -9.20 1.49
CA ARG A 62 7.22 -10.39 1.59
C ARG A 62 6.18 -10.44 0.46
N LYS A 63 5.57 -9.30 0.11
CA LYS A 63 4.63 -9.22 -1.01
C LYS A 63 5.32 -9.47 -2.35
N GLY A 64 6.50 -8.87 -2.54
CA GLY A 64 7.28 -8.96 -3.76
C GLY A 64 6.45 -8.61 -5.00
N SER A 65 6.43 -9.51 -5.97
CA SER A 65 5.70 -9.34 -7.24
C SER A 65 4.25 -9.85 -7.22
N LEU A 66 3.74 -10.22 -6.05
CA LEU A 66 2.32 -10.54 -5.91
C LEU A 66 1.49 -9.26 -5.90
N PRO A 67 0.31 -9.24 -6.54
CA PRO A 67 -0.66 -8.20 -6.30
C PRO A 67 -1.16 -8.28 -4.86
N ALA A 68 -1.57 -7.14 -4.32
CA ALA A 68 -1.99 -7.04 -2.92
C ALA A 68 -3.10 -8.04 -2.57
N TRP A 69 -4.06 -8.29 -3.47
CA TRP A 69 -5.12 -9.28 -3.22
C TRP A 69 -4.58 -10.72 -3.11
N ALA A 70 -3.57 -11.10 -3.90
CA ALA A 70 -2.97 -12.44 -3.78
C ALA A 70 -2.13 -12.57 -2.51
N PHE A 71 -1.38 -11.51 -2.15
CA PHE A 71 -0.59 -11.48 -0.92
C PHE A 71 -1.48 -11.54 0.34
N LEU A 72 -2.59 -10.81 0.34
CA LEU A 72 -3.51 -10.69 1.47
C LEU A 72 -4.56 -11.80 1.57
N ALA A 73 -4.51 -12.80 0.68
CA ALA A 73 -5.52 -13.85 0.61
C ALA A 73 -5.56 -14.70 1.90
N GLU A 74 -4.38 -15.06 2.41
CA GLU A 74 -4.17 -15.89 3.61
C GLU A 74 -3.79 -15.07 4.86
N LEU A 75 -3.85 -13.74 4.78
CA LEU A 75 -3.37 -12.83 5.82
C LEU A 75 -4.52 -11.96 6.33
N PRO A 76 -5.39 -12.47 7.21
CA PRO A 76 -6.61 -11.77 7.62
C PRO A 76 -6.31 -10.46 8.37
N GLU A 77 -5.29 -10.44 9.22
CA GLU A 77 -4.88 -9.23 9.95
C GLU A 77 -4.30 -8.18 9.01
N GLU A 78 -3.34 -8.54 8.16
CA GLU A 78 -2.79 -7.60 7.18
C GLU A 78 -3.85 -7.13 6.17
N ARG A 79 -4.82 -7.98 5.83
CA ARG A 79 -5.95 -7.59 4.98
C ARG A 79 -6.84 -6.56 5.67
N ALA A 80 -7.16 -6.76 6.94
CA ALA A 80 -7.93 -5.81 7.73
C ALA A 80 -7.20 -4.46 7.86
N ASN A 81 -5.89 -4.49 8.14
CA ASN A 81 -5.04 -3.30 8.16
C ASN A 81 -5.03 -2.59 6.81
N PHE A 82 -4.89 -3.33 5.71
CA PHE A 82 -4.88 -2.74 4.37
C PHE A 82 -6.19 -2.00 4.09
N LEU A 83 -7.32 -2.64 4.37
CA LEU A 83 -8.65 -2.03 4.18
C LEU A 83 -8.90 -0.83 5.11
N ARG A 84 -8.22 -0.77 6.26
CA ARG A 84 -8.30 0.33 7.22
C ARG A 84 -7.45 1.53 6.82
N TYR A 85 -6.22 1.30 6.34
CA TYR A 85 -5.22 2.35 6.17
C TYR A 85 -5.01 2.78 4.71
N ALA A 86 -5.25 1.91 3.72
CA ALA A 86 -5.04 2.22 2.30
C ALA A 86 -6.25 2.94 1.67
N THR A 87 -6.55 4.14 2.17
CA THR A 87 -7.82 4.85 1.91
C THR A 87 -7.99 5.39 0.49
N ALA A 88 -6.89 5.58 -0.26
CA ALA A 88 -6.92 6.16 -1.61
C ALA A 88 -6.71 5.15 -2.74
N VAL A 89 -6.68 3.84 -2.44
CA VAL A 89 -6.50 2.80 -3.45
C VAL A 89 -7.73 2.70 -4.35
N TRP A 90 -7.54 2.44 -5.64
CA TRP A 90 -8.65 2.35 -6.58
C TRP A 90 -9.72 1.34 -6.14
N PRO A 91 -11.02 1.65 -6.33
CA PRO A 91 -12.12 0.79 -5.91
C PRO A 91 -12.04 -0.64 -6.45
N ARG A 92 -11.52 -0.84 -7.66
CA ARG A 92 -11.34 -2.18 -8.26
C ARG A 92 -10.39 -3.07 -7.46
N HIS A 93 -9.28 -2.53 -6.95
CA HIS A 93 -8.32 -3.30 -6.16
C HIS A 93 -8.85 -3.53 -4.74
N LEU A 94 -9.52 -2.54 -4.14
CA LEU A 94 -10.18 -2.73 -2.85
C LEU A 94 -11.25 -3.84 -2.91
N ARG A 95 -12.02 -3.93 -4.00
CA ARG A 95 -12.96 -5.04 -4.22
C ARG A 95 -12.24 -6.38 -4.31
N ALA A 96 -11.17 -6.47 -5.11
CA ALA A 96 -10.37 -7.70 -5.21
C ALA A 96 -9.79 -8.13 -3.86
N ILE A 97 -9.30 -7.19 -3.04
CA ILE A 97 -8.75 -7.48 -1.71
C ILE A 97 -9.84 -7.95 -0.75
N ARG A 98 -11.04 -7.35 -0.76
CA ARG A 98 -12.17 -7.82 0.06
C ARG A 98 -12.60 -9.24 -0.31
N GLN A 99 -12.53 -9.58 -1.59
CA GLN A 99 -12.91 -10.90 -2.12
C GLN A 99 -11.77 -11.93 -2.05
N ALA A 100 -10.56 -11.52 -1.66
CA ALA A 100 -9.37 -12.38 -1.73
C ALA A 100 -9.30 -13.46 -0.65
N ALA A 101 -10.19 -13.44 0.35
CA ALA A 101 -10.23 -14.48 1.36
C ALA A 101 -10.41 -15.84 0.67
N ARG A 102 -9.45 -16.74 0.86
CA ARG A 102 -9.68 -18.14 0.53
C ARG A 102 -10.62 -18.73 1.59
N ALA A 103 -11.59 -19.51 1.12
CA ALA A 103 -12.47 -20.30 1.95
C ALA A 103 -11.67 -21.38 2.70
#